data_AF-A0A7Y2XFT5-F1
#
_entry.id   AF-A0A7Y2XFT5-F1
#
_cell.length_a   1.000
_cell.length_b   1.000
_cell.length_c   1.000
_cell.angle_alpha   90.00
_cell.angle_beta   90.00
_cell.angle_gamma   90.00
#
_symmetry.space_group_name_H-M   'P 1'
#
loop_
_entity.id
_entity.type
_entity.pdbx_description
1 polymer ?
#
loop_
_entity_poly.entity_id
_entity_poly.type
_entity_poly.pdbx_seq_one_letter_code
_entity_poly.pdbx_strand_id
1 'polypeptide(L)' 'MAEKTTHFGYREVPVGEKTGLVRGVFDSVAGNYDLMNDLMSLGVHRAWKQDFVSNSGVELGDRVLD' A
#
# COMPACT_ATOMS: atom_id res chain seq x y z
N MET A 1 -15.49 -31.06 6.24
CA MET A 1 -15.26 -30.26 5.02
C MET A 1 -13.77 -30.07 4.89
N ALA A 2 -13.15 -30.40 3.76
CA ALA A 2 -11.72 -30.15 3.57
C ALA A 2 -11.48 -28.63 3.55
N GLU A 3 -10.56 -28.14 4.39
CA GLU A 3 -10.18 -26.72 4.38
C GLU A 3 -9.55 -26.38 3.04
N LYS A 4 -10.05 -25.32 2.39
CA LYS A 4 -9.46 -24.82 1.13
C LYS A 4 -8.17 -24.10 1.47
N THR A 5 -7.05 -24.62 0.97
CA THR A 5 -5.73 -24.01 1.05
C THR A 5 -5.42 -23.19 -0.22
N THR A 6 -4.48 -22.27 -0.13
CA THR A 6 -4.01 -21.39 -1.21
C THR A 6 -2.53 -21.08 -1.00
N HIS A 7 -1.84 -20.67 -2.05
CA HIS A 7 -0.42 -20.35 -1.96
C HIS A 7 -0.20 -18.91 -1.47
N PHE A 8 0.77 -18.75 -0.57
CA PHE A 8 1.38 -17.49 -0.17
C PHE A 8 2.90 -17.62 -0.34
N GLY A 9 3.46 -17.05 -1.42
CA GLY A 9 4.84 -17.32 -1.80
C GLY A 9 5.07 -18.81 -2.03
N TYR A 10 6.01 -19.41 -1.29
CA TYR A 10 6.35 -20.85 -1.39
C TYR A 10 5.59 -21.76 -0.40
N ARG A 11 4.68 -21.21 0.42
CA ARG A 11 3.91 -21.98 1.41
C ARG A 11 2.44 -22.10 1.03
N GLU A 12 1.82 -23.22 1.37
CA GLU A 12 0.36 -23.38 1.37
C GLU A 12 -0.21 -22.93 2.71
N VAL A 13 -1.25 -22.09 2.65
CA VAL A 13 -1.94 -21.51 3.80
C VAL A 13 -3.45 -21.64 3.62
N PRO A 14 -4.25 -21.71 4.70
CA PRO A 14 -5.70 -21.64 4.59
C PRO A 14 -6.15 -20.34 3.88
N VAL A 15 -7.18 -20.42 3.04
CA VAL A 15 -7.68 -19.26 2.28
C VAL A 15 -8.05 -18.08 3.19
N GLY A 16 -8.60 -18.36 4.39
CA GLY A 16 -8.94 -17.33 5.38
C GLY A 16 -7.75 -16.55 5.93
N GLU A 17 -6.54 -17.15 5.92
CA GLU A 17 -5.34 -16.55 6.50
C GLU A 17 -4.52 -15.76 5.47
N LYS A 18 -4.64 -16.08 4.18
CA LYS A 18 -3.85 -15.44 3.12
C LYS A 18 -3.99 -13.92 3.10
N THR A 19 -5.21 -13.40 3.24
CA THR A 19 -5.45 -11.95 3.20
C THR A 19 -4.73 -11.23 4.35
N GLY A 20 -4.74 -11.80 5.56
CA GLY A 20 -4.02 -11.24 6.71
C GLY A 20 -2.50 -11.26 6.52
N LEU A 21 -1.97 -12.34 5.94
CA LEU A 21 -0.54 -12.46 5.65
C LEU A 21 -0.08 -11.47 4.57
N VAL A 22 -0.88 -11.27 3.52
CA VAL A 22 -0.59 -10.27 2.48
C VAL A 22 -0.59 -8.87 3.09
N ARG A 23 -1.60 -8.53 3.89
CA ARG A 23 -1.67 -7.25 4.60
C ARG A 23 -0.44 -7.02 5.48
N GLY A 24 0.00 -8.02 6.24
CA GLY A 24 1.19 -7.89 7.08
C GLY A 24 2.47 -7.61 6.28
N VAL A 25 2.61 -8.18 5.07
CA VAL A 25 3.75 -7.84 4.19
C VAL A 25 3.65 -6.40 3.71
N PHE A 26 2.47 -5.97 3.23
CA PHE A 26 2.26 -4.58 2.83
C PHE A 26 2.57 -3.60 3.97
N ASP A 27 2.07 -3.87 5.18
CA ASP A 27 2.32 -3.03 6.37
C ASP A 27 3.83 -2.97 6.71
N SER A 28 4.56 -4.09 6.57
CA SER A 28 5.99 -4.14 6.87
C SER A 28 6.86 -3.38 5.86
N VAL A 29 6.35 -3.19 4.64
CA VAL A 29 7.11 -2.62 3.54
C VAL A 29 6.73 -1.15 3.29
N ALA A 30 5.48 -0.74 3.56
CA ALA A 30 5.00 0.62 3.37
C ALA A 30 5.86 1.67 4.10
N GLY A 31 6.15 1.45 5.39
CA GLY A 31 6.96 2.39 6.17
C GLY A 31 8.40 2.53 5.68
N ASN A 32 8.98 1.45 5.13
CA ASN A 32 10.34 1.48 4.57
C ASN A 32 10.38 2.24 3.24
N TYR A 33 9.33 2.14 2.41
CA TYR A 33 9.22 2.92 1.18
C TYR A 33 9.06 4.41 1.46
N ASP A 34 8.24 4.80 2.44
CA ASP A 34 8.10 6.21 2.81
C ASP A 34 9.44 6.81 3.26
N LEU A 35 10.18 6.10 4.12
CA LEU A 35 11.50 6.53 4.57
C LEU A 35 12.50 6.68 3.41
N MET A 36 12.54 5.68 2.50
CA MET A 36 13.42 5.73 1.34
C MET A 36 13.04 6.88 0.40
N ASN A 37 11.74 7.09 0.14
CA ASN A 37 11.28 8.16 -0.72
C ASN A 37 11.61 9.54 -0.15
N ASP A 38 11.42 9.74 1.16
CA ASP A 38 11.81 11.00 1.82
C ASP A 38 13.33 11.23 1.79
N LEU A 39 14.14 10.19 2.03
CA LEU A 39 15.60 10.29 2.05
C LEU A 39 16.19 10.52 0.64
N MET A 40 15.77 9.70 -0.34
CA MET A 40 16.26 9.75 -1.72
C MET A 40 15.82 11.03 -2.44
N SER A 41 14.62 11.52 -2.15
CA SER A 41 14.12 12.77 -2.73
C SER A 41 14.51 14.01 -1.93
N LEU A 42 15.21 13.86 -0.79
CA LEU A 42 15.44 14.94 0.18
C LEU A 42 14.13 15.68 0.56
N GLY A 43 13.02 14.94 0.62
CA GLY A 43 11.68 15.45 0.92
C GLY A 43 10.93 16.10 -0.25
N VAL A 44 11.52 16.18 -1.45
CA VAL A 44 10.86 16.78 -2.64
C VAL A 44 9.57 16.04 -3.03
N HIS A 45 9.50 14.74 -2.77
CA HIS A 45 8.28 13.95 -2.99
C HIS A 45 7.04 14.53 -2.28
N ARG A 46 7.22 15.20 -1.13
CA ARG A 46 6.10 15.83 -0.39
C ARG A 46 5.55 17.05 -1.13
N ALA A 47 6.43 17.85 -1.72
CA ALA A 47 6.03 18.98 -2.55
C ALA A 47 5.28 18.49 -3.80
N TRP A 48 5.76 17.44 -4.46
CA TRP A 48 5.07 16.86 -5.61
C TRP A 48 3.69 16.29 -5.28
N LYS A 49 3.51 15.65 -4.11
CA LYS A 49 2.17 15.22 -3.66
C LYS A 49 1.23 16.41 -3.46
N GLN A 50 1.71 17.50 -2.87
CA GLN A 50 0.91 18.71 -2.68
C GLN A 50 0.55 19.37 -4.00
N ASP A 51 1.51 19.52 -4.90
CA ASP A 51 1.27 20.06 -6.24
C ASP A 51 0.31 19.18 -7.04
N PHE A 52 0.45 17.85 -6.94
CA PHE A 52 -0.46 16.91 -7.60
C PHE A 52 -1.89 17.07 -7.10
N VAL A 53 -2.11 17.09 -5.78
CA VAL A 53 -3.45 17.28 -5.22
C VAL A 53 -4.01 18.65 -5.60
N SER A 54 -3.19 19.71 -5.55
CA SER A 54 -3.60 21.06 -5.93
C SER A 54 -4.00 21.17 -7.40
N ASN A 55 -3.38 20.37 -8.28
CA ASN A 55 -3.65 20.37 -9.73
C ASN A 55 -4.62 19.25 -10.16
N SER A 56 -5.05 18.39 -9.24
CA SER A 56 -5.92 17.26 -9.55
C SER A 56 -7.35 17.66 -9.92
N GLY A 57 -7.77 18.89 -9.58
CA GLY A 57 -9.12 19.39 -9.84
C GLY A 57 -10.20 18.71 -8.99
N VAL A 58 -9.81 17.98 -7.94
CA VAL A 58 -10.71 17.28 -7.02
C VAL A 58 -11.53 18.30 -6.23
N GLU A 59 -12.85 18.15 -6.26
CA GLU A 59 -13.82 19.01 -5.58
C GLU A 59 -14.45 18.34 -4.36
N LEU A 60 -15.10 19.17 -3.54
CA LEU A 60 -15.83 18.71 -2.36
C LEU A 60 -17.01 17.81 -2.78
N GLY A 61 -16.88 16.51 -2.51
CA GLY A 61 -17.88 15.50 -2.90
C GLY A 61 -17.31 14.37 -3.75
N ASP A 62 -16.10 14.54 -4.27
CA ASP A 62 -15.44 13.52 -5.08
C ASP A 62 -14.97 12.33 -4.23
N ARG A 63 -14.99 11.14 -4.85
CA ARG A 63 -14.39 9.93 -4.28
C ARG A 63 -13.08 9.65 -5.00
N VAL A 64 -11.99 9.86 -4.29
CA VAL A 64 -10.63 9.63 -4.78
C VAL A 64 -10.06 8.39 -4.12
N LEU A 65 -9.35 7.57 -4.91
CA LEU A 65 -8.56 6.45 -4.42
C LEU A 65 -7.08 6.84 -4.52
N ASP A 66 -6.36 6.72 -3.42
CA ASP A 66 -4.89 6.82 -3.35
C ASP A 66 -4.27 5.43 -3.55
#